data_AF-A0A7L9FEI5-F1
#
_entry.id   AF-A0A7L9FEI5-F1
#
_cell.length_a   1.000
_cell.length_b   1.000
_cell.length_c   1.000
_cell.angle_alpha   90.00
_cell.angle_beta   90.00
_cell.angle_gamma   90.00
#
_symmetry.space_group_name_H-M   'P 1'
#
loop_
_entity.id
_entity.type
_entity.pdbx_description
1 polymer ?
#
loop_
_entity_poly.entity_id
_entity_poly.type
_entity_poly.pdbx_seq_one_letter_code
_entity_poly.pdbx_strand_id
1 'polypeptide(L)'
;MGERRRGTRGLGIESLPYRVKMYSNNQVLVPASLVRKLGFQDVSEAQVTIKYTGLEYTFVTKLLKTKYTDSRQFTVPKELREKAQIPPGAEIEVVDIKPLKRGQ
;
A
#
# COMPACT_ATOMS: atom_id res chain seq x y z
N MET A 1 2.83 21.90 20.13
CA MET A 1 3.87 20.86 20.28
C MET A 1 4.06 20.21 18.93
N GLY A 2 5.03 20.71 18.16
CA GLY A 2 5.25 20.30 16.77
C GLY A 2 6.61 19.62 16.64
N GLU A 3 6.62 18.30 16.50
CA GLU A 3 7.84 17.55 16.25
C GLU A 3 8.08 17.43 14.74
N ARG A 4 8.96 18.30 14.24
CA ARG A 4 9.70 18.12 13.00
C ARG A 4 10.83 17.12 13.27
N ARG A 5 10.88 15.98 12.55
CA ARG A 5 12.09 15.15 12.47
C ARG A 5 12.61 15.13 11.03
N ARG A 6 13.88 15.54 10.90
CA ARG A 6 14.72 15.50 9.69
C ARG A 6 15.32 14.09 9.53
N GLY A 7 15.34 13.59 8.30
CA GLY A 7 16.14 12.44 7.87
C GLY A 7 16.29 12.48 6.35
N THR A 8 17.53 12.49 5.85
CA THR A 8 17.86 12.71 4.43
C THR A 8 18.29 11.39 3.77
N ARG A 9 17.83 11.16 2.51
CA ARG A 9 18.30 10.17 1.51
C ARG A 9 17.93 8.68 1.67
N GLY A 10 16.64 8.44 1.62
CA GLY A 10 16.01 7.43 0.75
C GLY A 10 14.68 8.06 0.31
N LEU A 11 14.00 7.61 -0.73
CA LEU A 11 12.56 7.90 -0.83
C LEU A 11 11.89 7.05 0.28
N GLY A 12 12.06 7.53 1.51
CA GLY A 12 11.73 6.88 2.78
C GLY A 12 10.24 7.00 3.02
N ILE A 13 9.47 6.32 2.18
CA ILE A 13 8.08 6.06 2.51
C ILE A 13 8.10 5.02 3.63
N GLU A 14 8.17 5.57 4.83
CA GLU A 14 8.50 4.91 6.09
C GLU A 14 7.36 5.03 7.11
N SER A 15 6.31 5.76 6.73
CA SER A 15 5.13 6.04 7.53
C SER A 15 3.94 6.17 6.59
N LEU A 16 2.78 5.76 7.09
CA LEU A 16 1.50 6.07 6.47
C LEU A 16 1.01 7.44 7.00
N PRO A 17 0.27 8.24 6.22
CA PRO A 17 -0.16 7.96 4.85
C PRO A 17 0.95 8.17 3.80
N TYR A 18 0.90 7.41 2.70
CA TYR A 18 1.79 7.61 1.55
C TYR A 18 1.06 7.54 0.22
N ARG A 19 1.59 8.24 -0.79
CA ARG A 19 1.02 8.25 -2.14
C ARG A 19 1.72 7.25 -3.04
N VAL A 20 0.94 6.47 -3.77
CA VAL A 20 1.43 5.48 -4.71
C VAL A 20 0.59 5.45 -5.96
N LYS A 21 1.26 5.24 -7.10
CA LYS A 21 0.60 5.11 -8.38
C LYS A 21 0.05 3.69 -8.54
N MET A 22 -1.23 3.59 -8.84
CA MET A 22 -1.88 2.34 -9.21
C MET A 22 -1.59 2.03 -10.68
N TYR A 23 -1.15 0.82 -10.99
CA TYR A 23 -0.93 0.38 -12.37
C TYR A 23 -2.26 0.10 -13.09
N SER A 24 -2.23 0.14 -14.41
CA SER A 24 -3.41 -0.09 -15.26
C SER A 24 -4.05 -1.47 -15.07
N ASN A 25 -3.27 -2.47 -14.63
CA ASN A 25 -3.75 -3.82 -14.31
C ASN A 25 -4.43 -3.95 -12.93
N ASN A 26 -4.84 -2.82 -12.34
CA ASN A 26 -5.36 -2.73 -10.97
C ASN A 26 -4.39 -3.18 -9.88
N GLN A 27 -3.10 -3.29 -10.21
CA GLN A 27 -2.07 -3.68 -9.28
C GLN A 27 -1.42 -2.44 -8.69
N VAL A 28 -1.14 -2.47 -7.40
CA VAL A 28 -0.38 -1.44 -6.71
C VAL A 28 0.91 -2.06 -6.21
N LEU A 29 2.03 -1.43 -6.54
CA LEU A 29 3.33 -1.86 -6.08
C LEU A 29 3.63 -1.20 -4.73
N VAL A 30 3.84 -2.04 -3.74
CA VAL A 30 4.33 -1.65 -2.42
C VAL A 30 5.85 -1.76 -2.43
N PRO A 31 6.56 -0.64 -2.20
CA PRO A 31 8.01 -0.67 -2.17
C PRO A 31 8.52 -1.54 -1.01
N ALA A 32 9.60 -2.28 -1.27
CA ALA A 32 10.27 -3.14 -0.29
C ALA A 32 10.54 -2.44 1.06
N SER A 33 10.90 -1.16 1.05
CA SER A 33 11.15 -0.38 2.27
C SER A 33 9.93 -0.33 3.19
N LEU A 34 8.74 -0.15 2.62
CA LEU A 34 7.48 -0.10 3.38
C LEU A 34 7.09 -1.49 3.87
N VAL A 35 7.28 -2.51 3.03
CA VAL A 35 7.05 -3.92 3.38
C VAL A 35 7.94 -4.34 4.56
N ARG A 36 9.24 -4.04 4.50
CA ARG A 36 10.20 -4.38 5.54
C ARG A 36 9.85 -3.70 6.86
N LYS A 37 9.49 -2.42 6.81
CA LYS A 37 9.20 -1.63 8.00
C LYS A 37 7.89 -2.02 8.68
N LEU A 38 6.86 -2.32 7.89
CA LEU A 38 5.59 -2.81 8.42
C LEU A 38 5.65 -4.29 8.82
N GLY A 39 6.77 -4.97 8.55
CA GLY A 39 6.95 -6.38 8.91
C GLY A 39 6.10 -7.32 8.06
N PHE A 40 5.62 -6.86 6.90
CA PHE A 40 4.86 -7.69 5.98
C PHE A 40 5.82 -8.48 5.10
N GLN A 41 6.92 -9.06 5.56
CA GLN A 41 7.77 -9.84 4.65
C GLN A 41 7.20 -11.25 4.42
N ASP A 42 6.48 -11.76 5.41
CA ASP A 42 5.90 -13.11 5.50
C ASP A 42 4.38 -13.06 5.74
N VAL A 43 3.66 -12.38 4.85
CA VAL A 43 2.24 -12.05 5.03
C VAL A 43 1.55 -12.31 3.70
N SER A 44 0.63 -13.25 3.64
CA SER A 44 -0.07 -13.53 2.37
C SER A 44 -1.23 -12.56 2.14
N GLU A 45 -1.78 -12.00 3.23
CA GLU A 45 -3.00 -11.18 3.22
C GLU A 45 -2.84 -9.96 4.12
N ALA A 46 -3.19 -8.80 3.59
CA ALA A 46 -3.20 -7.55 4.33
C ALA A 46 -4.50 -6.79 4.10
N GLN A 47 -4.96 -6.14 5.17
CA GLN A 47 -6.00 -5.13 5.13
C GLN A 47 -5.35 -3.79 4.79
N VAL A 48 -5.73 -3.19 3.68
CA VAL A 48 -5.21 -1.91 3.21
C VAL A 48 -6.35 -0.90 3.30
N THR A 49 -6.06 0.25 3.89
CA THR A 49 -6.93 1.42 3.90
C THR A 49 -6.33 2.48 3.00
N ILE A 50 -7.07 2.86 1.97
CA ILE A 50 -6.68 3.92 1.05
C ILE A 50 -7.66 5.08 1.14
N LYS A 51 -7.15 6.29 0.92
CA LYS A 51 -7.91 7.51 0.79
C LYS A 51 -7.77 8.04 -0.61
N TYR A 52 -8.90 8.32 -1.23
CA TYR A 52 -8.97 8.92 -2.55
C TYR A 52 -10.12 9.91 -2.58
N THR A 53 -9.89 11.10 -3.12
CA THR A 53 -10.86 12.20 -3.16
C THR A 53 -11.52 12.56 -1.81
N GLY A 54 -10.83 12.30 -0.69
CA GLY A 54 -11.34 12.54 0.66
C GLY A 54 -12.15 11.39 1.27
N LEU A 55 -12.40 10.32 0.53
CA LEU A 55 -13.10 9.11 0.98
C LEU A 55 -12.10 8.01 1.33
N GLU A 56 -12.35 7.32 2.45
CA GLU A 56 -11.50 6.24 2.97
C GLU A 56 -12.12 4.89 2.69
N TYR A 57 -11.35 4.00 2.05
CA TYR A 57 -11.76 2.68 1.62
C TYR A 57 -10.83 1.65 2.23
N THR A 58 -11.42 0.76 3.03
CA THR A 58 -10.71 -0.32 3.69
C THR A 58 -11.06 -1.64 3.02
N PHE A 59 -10.07 -2.44 2.66
CA PHE A 59 -10.27 -3.72 1.99
C PHE A 59 -9.17 -4.72 2.31
N VAL A 60 -9.49 -6.00 2.16
CA VAL A 60 -8.53 -7.09 2.33
C VAL A 60 -8.05 -7.53 0.96
N THR A 61 -6.73 -7.61 0.80
CA THR A 61 -6.12 -8.07 -0.43
C THR A 61 -4.96 -9.03 -0.13
N LYS A 62 -4.71 -9.91 -1.10
CA LYS A 62 -3.52 -10.76 -1.09
C LYS A 62 -2.32 -9.94 -1.54
N LEU A 63 -1.21 -10.11 -0.84
CA LEU A 63 0.09 -9.54 -1.19
C LEU A 63 0.87 -10.59 -1.96
N LEU A 64 1.08 -10.32 -3.25
CA LEU A 64 1.91 -11.12 -4.13
C LEU A 64 3.38 -10.79 -3.85
N LYS A 65 4.14 -11.84 -3.50
CA LYS A 65 5.59 -11.75 -3.28
C LYS A 65 6.31 -11.77 -4.63
N THR A 66 7.22 -10.83 -4.84
CA THR A 66 8.13 -10.87 -6.00
C THR A 66 9.34 -11.75 -5.70
N LYS A 67 9.79 -12.55 -6.67
CA LYS A 67 10.85 -13.56 -6.48
C LYS A 67 12.24 -12.98 -6.22
N TYR A 68 12.50 -11.75 -6.66
CA TYR A 68 13.83 -11.11 -6.64
C TYR A 68 13.93 -9.88 -5.74
N THR A 69 12.80 -9.40 -5.19
CA THR A 69 12.78 -8.21 -4.32
C THR A 69 11.77 -8.42 -3.19
N ASP A 70 12.02 -7.80 -2.04
CA ASP A 70 11.05 -7.72 -0.92
C ASP A 70 9.85 -6.82 -1.24
N SER A 71 9.76 -6.32 -2.48
CA SER A 71 8.60 -5.57 -2.94
C SER A 71 7.38 -6.47 -2.97
N ARG A 72 6.22 -5.85 -2.83
CA ARG A 72 4.94 -6.56 -2.89
C ARG A 72 4.01 -5.91 -3.85
N GLN A 73 3.13 -6.71 -4.42
CA GLN A 73 2.08 -6.19 -5.26
C GLN A 73 0.75 -6.66 -4.70
N PHE A 74 -0.23 -5.76 -4.62
CA PHE A 74 -1.60 -6.15 -4.34
C PHE A 74 -2.49 -5.74 -5.48
N THR A 75 -3.58 -6.49 -5.65
CA THR A 75 -4.59 -6.19 -6.64
C THR A 75 -5.74 -5.48 -5.95
N VAL A 76 -6.08 -4.29 -6.43
CA VAL A 76 -7.27 -3.57 -5.98
C VAL A 76 -8.49 -4.18 -6.69
N PRO A 77 -9.48 -4.68 -5.95
CA PRO A 77 -10.70 -5.21 -6.56
C PRO A 77 -11.44 -4.11 -7.33
N LYS A 78 -12.03 -4.48 -8.48
CA LYS A 78 -12.77 -3.54 -9.34
C LYS A 78 -13.89 -2.83 -8.57
N GLU A 79 -14.58 -3.53 -7.68
CA GLU A 79 -15.64 -2.96 -6.82
C GLU A 79 -15.15 -1.75 -6.02
N LEU A 80 -13.93 -1.83 -5.46
CA LEU A 80 -13.38 -0.73 -4.69
C LEU A 80 -12.98 0.44 -5.58
N ARG A 81 -12.44 0.13 -6.76
CA ARG A 81 -12.09 1.12 -7.77
C ARG A 81 -13.32 1.89 -8.26
N GLU A 82 -14.44 1.20 -8.48
CA GLU A 82 -15.72 1.82 -8.85
C GLU A 82 -16.29 2.65 -7.70
N LYS A 83 -16.27 2.11 -6.47
CA LYS A 83 -16.67 2.84 -5.26
C LYS A 83 -15.85 4.10 -5.03
N ALA A 84 -14.55 4.04 -5.31
CA ALA A 84 -13.61 5.14 -5.16
C ALA A 84 -13.46 6.00 -6.43
N GLN A 85 -14.12 5.63 -7.54
CA GLN A 85 -14.00 6.27 -8.85
C GLN A 85 -12.54 6.51 -9.28
N ILE A 86 -11.64 5.57 -8.95
CA ILE A 86 -10.20 5.70 -9.23
C ILE A 86 -9.94 5.33 -10.71
N PRO A 87 -9.38 6.23 -11.55
CA PRO A 87 -9.00 5.89 -12.92
C PRO A 87 -7.78 4.95 -12.98
N PRO A 88 -7.55 4.24 -14.09
CA PRO A 88 -6.38 3.38 -14.22
C PRO A 88 -5.14 4.26 -14.34
N GLY A 89 -4.07 3.97 -13.60
CA GLY A 89 -2.90 4.85 -13.58
C GLY A 89 -2.98 6.00 -12.59
N ALA A 90 -4.07 6.12 -11.81
CA ALA A 90 -4.23 7.16 -10.82
C ALA A 90 -3.31 6.97 -9.60
N GLU A 91 -3.06 8.07 -8.90
CA GLU A 91 -2.36 8.04 -7.61
C GLU A 91 -3.37 7.94 -6.47
N ILE A 92 -3.11 7.01 -5.55
CA ILE A 92 -3.92 6.76 -4.36
C ILE A 92 -3.09 7.05 -3.12
N GLU A 93 -3.74 7.48 -2.04
CA GLU A 93 -3.08 7.71 -0.76
C GLU A 93 -3.36 6.53 0.16
N VAL A 94 -2.38 5.69 0.46
CA VAL A 94 -2.55 4.60 1.42
C VAL A 94 -2.39 5.18 2.82
N VAL A 95 -3.43 5.08 3.64
CA VAL A 95 -3.51 5.67 4.99
C VAL A 95 -3.20 4.67 6.08
N ASP A 96 -3.55 3.41 5.88
CA ASP A 96 -3.27 2.34 6.84
C ASP A 96 -3.02 1.03 6.11
N ILE A 97 -2.14 0.19 6.65
CA ILE A 97 -2.02 -1.20 6.20
C ILE A 97 -1.81 -2.06 7.43
N LYS A 98 -2.61 -3.12 7.54
CA LYS A 98 -2.53 -4.10 8.63
C LYS A 98 -2.33 -5.51 8.06
N PRO A 99 -1.38 -6.28 8.58
CA PRO A 99 -1.21 -7.66 8.17
C PRO A 99 -2.33 -8.49 8.80
N LEU A 100 -3.07 -9.25 7.99
CA LEU A 100 -4.12 -10.12 8.52
C LEU A 100 -3.64 -11.55 8.75
N LYS A 101 -2.82 -12.08 7.83
CA LYS A 101 -2.37 -13.46 7.90
C LYS A 101 -0.86 -13.55 7.70
N ARG A 102 -0.15 -13.96 8.75
CA ARG A 102 1.26 -14.35 8.65
C ARG A 102 1.32 -15.68 7.91
N GLY A 103 2.13 -15.74 6.86
CA GLY A 103 2.54 -17.02 6.27
C GLY A 103 3.19 -17.83 7.37
N GLN A 104 2.66 -19.02 7.61
CA GLN A 104 3.23 -20.00 8.55
C GLN A 104 4.24 -20.85 7.79
#